data_AF-A0A519T6C7-F1
#
_entry.id   AF-A0A519T6C7-F1
#
_cell.length_a   1.000
_cell.length_b   1.000
_cell.length_c   1.000
_cell.angle_alpha   90.00
_cell.angle_beta   90.00
_cell.angle_gamma   90.00
#
_symmetry.space_group_name_H-M   'P 1'
#
loop_
_entity.id
_entity.type
_entity.pdbx_description
1 polymer ?
#
loop_
_entity_poly.entity_id
_entity_poly.type
_entity_poly.pdbx_seq_one_letter_code
_entity_poly.pdbx_strand_id
1 'polypeptide(L)'
;ILHEARVQFLASVGVREVDPATQLGLIMADVAIEYKAEAFYGDVLHLAIGANDLHKYGFDIVYLVKNQAGKEVARAKTGMLCFDYNTRKLRGLPAELAGRLG
;
A
#
# COMPACT_ATOMS: atom_id res chain seq x y z
N ILE A 1 0.10 -11.68 -1.70
CA ILE A 1 0.44 -11.34 -0.30
C ILE A 1 0.56 -9.82 -0.12
N LEU A 2 1.55 -9.14 -0.70
CA LEU A 2 1.70 -7.69 -0.54
C LEU A 2 0.48 -6.88 -1.03
N HIS A 3 -0.10 -7.24 -2.17
CA HIS A 3 -1.32 -6.59 -2.68
C HIS A 3 -2.51 -6.75 -1.73
N GLU A 4 -2.75 -7.96 -1.22
CA GLU A 4 -3.81 -8.22 -0.24
C GLU A 4 -3.60 -7.39 1.04
N ALA A 5 -2.37 -7.39 1.59
CA ALA A 5 -2.04 -6.58 2.76
C ALA A 5 -2.23 -5.08 2.51
N ARG A 6 -1.90 -4.60 1.31
CA ARG A 6 -2.18 -3.23 0.90
C ARG A 6 -3.67 -2.93 0.92
N VAL A 7 -4.51 -3.78 0.32
CA VAL A 7 -5.97 -3.60 0.30
C VAL A 7 -6.53 -3.57 1.73
N GLN A 8 -6.05 -4.44 2.61
CA GLN A 8 -6.44 -4.46 4.02
C GLN A 8 -6.02 -3.17 4.76
N PHE A 9 -4.81 -2.67 4.51
CA PHE A 9 -4.35 -1.39 5.08
C PHE A 9 -5.16 -0.21 4.56
N LEU A 10 -5.42 -0.13 3.26
CA LEU A 10 -6.27 0.92 2.69
C LEU A 10 -7.66 0.90 3.33
N ALA A 11 -8.25 -0.29 3.50
CA ALA A 11 -9.54 -0.45 4.17
C ALA A 11 -9.51 -0.03 5.65
N SER A 12 -8.42 -0.27 6.38
CA SER A 12 -8.29 0.14 7.78
C SER A 12 -8.19 1.67 7.93
N VAL A 13 -7.58 2.35 6.95
CA VAL A 13 -7.63 3.81 6.80
C VAL A 13 -8.82 4.25 5.94
N GLY A 14 -9.86 3.40 5.83
CA GLY A 14 -11.14 3.60 5.15
C GLY A 14 -11.07 4.28 3.79
N VAL A 15 -10.15 3.81 2.97
CA VAL A 15 -10.04 4.07 1.54
C VAL A 15 -10.17 2.76 0.79
N ARG A 16 -10.81 2.81 -0.38
CA ARG A 16 -10.82 1.71 -1.34
C ARG A 16 -9.79 2.00 -2.42
N GLU A 17 -9.22 0.94 -3.01
CA GLU A 17 -8.27 1.12 -4.12
C GLU A 17 -8.97 1.81 -5.32
N VAL A 18 -10.25 1.51 -5.57
CA VAL A 18 -11.13 2.31 -6.45
C VAL A 18 -12.54 2.38 -5.85
N ASP A 19 -13.10 3.58 -5.76
CA ASP A 19 -14.52 3.78 -5.44
C ASP A 19 -15.37 3.47 -6.68
N PRO A 20 -16.31 2.50 -6.62
CA PRO A 20 -17.08 2.09 -7.79
C PRO A 20 -18.09 3.15 -8.25
N ALA A 21 -18.57 4.01 -7.35
CA ALA A 21 -19.57 5.03 -7.67
C ALA A 21 -18.92 6.26 -8.30
N THR A 22 -17.78 6.71 -7.76
CA THR A 22 -17.10 7.92 -8.26
C THR A 22 -16.03 7.63 -9.31
N GLN A 23 -15.58 6.37 -9.43
CA GLN A 23 -14.40 5.99 -10.25
C GLN A 23 -13.14 6.77 -9.84
N LEU A 24 -13.02 7.09 -8.56
CA LEU A 24 -11.84 7.74 -8.00
C LEU A 24 -11.13 6.75 -7.08
N GLY A 25 -9.81 6.76 -7.09
CA GLY A 25 -9.07 5.76 -6.34
C GLY A 25 -7.58 6.05 -6.23
N LEU A 26 -6.83 4.97 -6.06
CA LEU A 26 -5.38 4.94 -6.06
C LEU A 26 -4.90 4.06 -7.22
N ILE A 27 -3.81 4.47 -7.85
CA ILE A 27 -3.07 3.68 -8.84
C ILE A 27 -1.65 3.46 -8.33
N MET A 28 -1.11 2.26 -8.54
CA MET A 28 0.28 1.95 -8.19
C MET A 28 1.21 2.46 -9.30
N ALA A 29 2.14 3.34 -8.96
CA ALA A 29 3.13 3.88 -9.89
C ALA A 29 4.35 2.97 -10.01
N ASP A 30 4.78 2.38 -8.90
CA ASP A 30 5.94 1.52 -8.82
C ASP A 30 5.82 0.51 -7.67
N VAL A 31 6.76 -0.44 -7.67
CA VAL A 31 7.01 -1.35 -6.56
C VAL A 31 8.49 -1.64 -6.48
N ALA A 32 9.03 -1.66 -5.26
CA ALA A 32 10.37 -2.13 -4.95
C ALA A 32 10.27 -3.23 -3.89
N ILE A 33 11.01 -4.32 -4.07
CA ILE A 33 11.03 -5.45 -3.14
C ILE A 33 12.48 -5.87 -2.91
N GLU A 34 12.84 -5.98 -1.64
CA GLU A 34 14.11 -6.51 -1.17
C GLU A 34 13.85 -7.82 -0.42
N TYR A 35 14.28 -8.95 -0.99
CA TYR A 35 14.19 -10.25 -0.32
C TYR A 35 15.41 -10.46 0.57
N LYS A 36 15.16 -10.79 1.84
CA LYS A 36 16.20 -11.02 2.87
C LYS A 36 16.37 -12.49 3.22
N ALA A 37 15.32 -13.29 3.04
CA ALA A 37 15.35 -14.71 3.26
C ALA A 37 14.26 -15.42 2.44
N GLU A 38 14.44 -16.72 2.25
CA GLU A 38 13.41 -17.59 1.71
C GLU A 38 12.27 -17.77 2.72
N ALA A 39 11.04 -17.85 2.21
CA ALA A 39 9.87 -18.34 2.93
C ALA A 39 9.36 -19.58 2.21
N PHE A 40 8.84 -20.54 2.98
CA PHE A 40 8.45 -21.85 2.47
C PHE A 40 6.94 -22.01 2.45
N TYR A 41 6.47 -22.99 1.67
CA TYR A 41 5.05 -23.36 1.70
C TYR A 41 4.63 -23.76 3.12
N GLY A 42 3.53 -23.20 3.60
CA GLY A 42 3.03 -23.40 4.96
C GLY A 42 3.55 -22.40 5.99
N ASP A 43 4.50 -21.51 5.64
CA ASP A 43 4.90 -20.42 6.53
C ASP A 43 3.73 -19.44 6.73
N VAL A 44 3.60 -18.97 7.98
CA VAL A 44 2.69 -17.89 8.33
C VAL A 44 3.48 -16.59 8.29
N LEU A 45 3.07 -15.68 7.40
CA LEU A 45 3.71 -14.39 7.26
C LEU A 45 2.96 -13.31 8.03
N HIS A 46 3.68 -12.56 8.84
CA HIS A 46 3.23 -11.37 9.53
C HIS A 46 3.77 -10.14 8.83
N LEU A 47 2.88 -9.23 8.43
CA LEU A 47 3.23 -8.01 7.74
C LEU A 47 2.97 -6.82 8.65
N ALA A 48 4.00 -6.02 8.89
CA ALA A 48 3.84 -4.66 9.38
C ALA A 48 3.79 -3.72 8.16
N ILE A 49 2.81 -2.84 8.15
CA ILE A 49 2.49 -1.96 7.02
C ILE A 49 2.24 -0.55 7.53
N GLY A 50 2.64 0.44 6.74
CA GLY A 50 2.40 1.85 7.06
C GLY A 50 2.54 2.73 5.84
N ALA A 51 1.96 3.93 5.93
CA ALA A 51 2.19 4.99 4.95
C ALA A 51 3.50 5.72 5.26
N ASN A 52 4.15 6.22 4.22
CA ASN A 52 5.35 7.04 4.32
C ASN A 52 5.36 8.05 3.16
N ASP A 53 6.20 9.08 3.27
CA ASP A 53 6.49 10.04 2.18
C ASP A 53 5.24 10.58 1.46
N LEU A 54 4.31 11.17 2.23
CA LEU A 54 3.13 11.82 1.66
C LEU A 54 3.58 13.01 0.80
N HIS A 55 3.06 13.08 -0.41
CA HIS A 55 3.36 14.13 -1.38
C HIS A 55 2.09 14.60 -2.10
N LYS A 56 2.24 15.59 -2.99
CA LYS A 56 1.11 16.28 -3.65
C LYS A 56 0.03 15.37 -4.25
N TYR A 57 0.43 14.23 -4.82
CA TYR A 57 -0.45 13.34 -5.57
C TYR A 57 -0.63 11.98 -4.92
N GLY A 58 0.03 11.70 -3.79
CA GLY A 58 0.14 10.31 -3.34
C GLY A 58 1.00 10.15 -2.10
N PHE A 59 1.37 8.90 -1.86
CA PHE A 59 2.16 8.46 -0.72
C PHE A 59 2.76 7.10 -1.03
N ASP A 60 3.75 6.71 -0.24
CA ASP A 60 4.30 5.37 -0.27
C ASP A 60 3.63 4.49 0.76
N ILE A 61 3.47 3.21 0.44
CA ILE A 61 3.18 2.18 1.42
C ILE A 61 4.42 1.33 1.57
N VAL A 62 4.89 1.19 2.82
CA VAL A 62 6.06 0.38 3.17
C VAL A 62 5.64 -0.88 3.90
N TYR A 63 6.36 -1.96 3.64
CA TYR A 63 6.03 -3.30 4.15
C TYR A 63 7.26 -3.93 4.77
N LEU A 64 7.09 -4.50 5.96
CA LEU A 64 8.06 -5.40 6.60
C LEU A 64 7.40 -6.76 6.76
N VAL A 65 7.96 -7.77 6.08
CA VAL A 65 7.44 -9.14 6.09
C VAL A 65 8.32 -10.01 6.98
N LYS A 66 7.72 -10.64 7.98
CA LYS A 66 8.38 -11.63 8.85
C LYS A 66 7.62 -12.96 8.80
N ASN A 67 8.32 -14.07 8.99
CA ASN A 67 7.66 -15.36 9.20
C ASN A 67 7.25 -15.55 10.68
N GLN A 68 6.62 -16.68 10.99
CA GLN A 68 6.17 -17.05 12.33
C GLN A 68 7.29 -17.12 13.38
N ALA A 69 8.55 -17.33 12.97
CA ALA A 69 9.71 -17.32 13.85
C ALA A 69 10.31 -15.91 14.04
N GLY A 70 9.67 -14.87 13.47
CA GLY A 70 10.15 -13.49 13.53
C GLY A 70 11.29 -13.18 12.56
N LYS A 71 11.71 -14.12 11.70
CA LYS A 71 12.75 -13.91 10.70
C LYS A 71 12.25 -12.97 9.63
N GLU A 72 13.03 -11.94 9.32
CA GLU A 72 12.72 -11.02 8.23
C GLU A 72 12.87 -11.73 6.87
N VAL A 73 11.77 -11.75 6.11
CA VAL A 73 11.69 -12.42 4.81
C VAL A 73 11.88 -11.40 3.69
N ALA A 74 11.19 -10.26 3.78
CA ALA A 74 11.27 -9.22 2.75
C ALA A 74 10.94 -7.84 3.32
N ARG A 75 11.46 -6.82 2.65
CA ARG A 75 10.97 -5.45 2.70
C ARG A 75 10.38 -5.10 1.36
N ALA A 76 9.34 -4.29 1.35
CA ALA A 76 8.80 -3.76 0.11
C ALA A 76 8.35 -2.32 0.28
N LYS A 77 8.13 -1.68 -0.87
CA LYS A 77 7.57 -0.35 -1.00
C LYS A 77 6.70 -0.31 -2.25
N THR A 78 5.56 0.37 -2.19
CA THR A 78 4.76 0.69 -3.38
C THR A 78 4.41 2.17 -3.37
N GLY A 79 4.76 2.89 -4.44
CA GLY A 79 4.28 4.25 -4.66
C GLY A 79 2.82 4.25 -5.09
N MET A 80 1.94 4.87 -4.30
CA MET A 80 0.50 4.97 -4.55
C MET A 80 0.10 6.40 -4.89
N LEU A 81 -0.54 6.58 -6.04
CA LEU A 81 -0.99 7.89 -6.51
C LEU A 81 -2.51 7.97 -6.53
N CYS A 82 -3.07 9.09 -6.08
CA CYS A 82 -4.48 9.37 -6.23
C CYS A 82 -4.80 9.58 -7.72
N PHE A 83 -5.79 8.85 -8.22
CA PHE A 83 -6.12 8.78 -9.63
C PHE A 83 -7.63 8.93 -9.85
N ASP A 84 -7.98 9.65 -10.91
CA ASP A 84 -9.34 9.73 -11.43
C ASP A 84 -9.45 8.84 -12.67
N TYR A 85 -10.21 7.74 -12.56
CA TYR A 85 -10.38 6.77 -13.64
C TYR A 85 -11.36 7.25 -14.71
N ASN A 86 -12.16 8.28 -14.46
CA ASN A 86 -13.02 8.90 -15.47
C ASN A 86 -12.18 9.67 -16.49
N THR A 87 -11.26 10.51 -16.00
CA THR A 87 -10.42 11.38 -16.83
C THR A 87 -9.05 10.78 -17.13
N ARG A 88 -8.70 9.67 -16.46
CA ARG A 88 -7.39 9.00 -16.48
C ARG A 88 -6.24 9.94 -16.12
N LYS A 89 -6.43 10.77 -15.09
CA LYS A 89 -5.44 11.75 -14.63
C LYS A 89 -5.14 11.60 -13.14
N LEU A 90 -3.95 12.07 -12.76
CA LEU A 90 -3.61 12.25 -11.35
C LEU A 90 -4.51 13.31 -10.71
N ARG A 91 -4.87 13.07 -9.46
CA ARG A 91 -5.57 14.03 -8.60
C ARG A 91 -4.73 14.31 -7.36
N GLY A 92 -4.94 15.48 -6.75
CA GLY A 92 -4.28 15.80 -5.47
C GLY A 92 -4.70 14.82 -4.38
N LEU A 93 -3.76 14.53 -3.46
CA LEU A 93 -4.04 13.76 -2.25
C LEU A 93 -5.08 14.52 -1.39
N PRO A 94 -6.25 13.94 -1.09
CA PRO A 94 -7.24 14.60 -0.25
C PRO A 94 -6.69 14.84 1.17
N ALA A 95 -6.94 16.03 1.73
CA ALA A 95 -6.45 16.39 3.07
C ALA A 95 -6.98 15.45 4.17
N GLU A 96 -8.23 15.01 4.04
CA GLU A 96 -8.81 14.02 4.96
C GLU A 96 -8.05 12.69 4.93
N LEU A 97 -7.70 12.21 3.73
CA LEU A 97 -6.90 10.99 3.60
C LEU A 97 -5.50 11.18 4.17
N ALA A 98 -4.84 12.31 3.85
CA ALA A 98 -3.53 12.61 4.41
C ALA A 98 -3.54 12.59 5.95
N GLY A 99 -4.59 13.13 6.58
CA GLY A 99 -4.74 13.12 8.04
C GLY A 99 -4.96 11.73 8.67
N ARG A 100 -5.39 10.73 7.88
CA ARG A 100 -5.60 9.34 8.34
C ARG A 100 -4.36 8.46 8.15
N LEU A 101 -3.41 8.92 7.33
CA LEU A 101 -2.16 8.22 7.02
C LEU A 101 -1.00 8.63 7.94
N GLY A 102 -1.18 9.69 8.74
CA GLY A 102 -0.21 10.23 9.70
C GLY A 102 -0.40 9.76 11.13
#